data_AF-A0A517XNN6-F1
#
_entry.id   AF-A0A517XNN6-F1
#
_cell.length_a   1.000
_cell.length_b   1.000
_cell.length_c   1.000
_cell.angle_alpha   90.00
_cell.angle_beta   90.00
_cell.angle_gamma   90.00
#
_symmetry.space_group_name_H-M   'P 1'
#
loop_
_entity.id
_entity.type
_entity.pdbx_description
1 polymer ?
#
loop_
_entity_poly.entity_id
_entity_poly.type
_entity_poly.pdbx_seq_one_letter_code
_entity_poly.pdbx_strand_id
1 'polypeptide(L)'
;MDAPRFPRRRLLRLAGAAAGLALAAEAGRVVVWTNRHAVVPGRVYRSAQLSPAGLTDEIAEHGIRTVVNLRGTCPDVPWYLAEARATVATDVNLEDVSLSAKRLPSPSEIRRLVEILDRTEYPILLHCQQGADRTGLAAAAVLLLHSDATLGQARRQLWPRYGHVNAGRTAAIDRFFDFYEAWLAARNEPHSRERFRQWATAEYCPGPYRARLTLIDPAPAYPAARGVPLHVRCENTAIEPWVFRPGSAGGVQLRYSVYTPTGTKLYVGHAGRLAATVAPGESITLVAGLPPLREPGRYVFHADLVDTQVIDLHDADFVQYGSEPLVADVTVK
;
A
#
# COMPACT_ATOMS: atom_id res chain seq x y z
N MET A 1 -30.32 -60.23 -3.86
CA MET A 1 -30.15 -59.00 -4.67
C MET A 1 -28.88 -58.31 -4.20
N ASP A 2 -27.76 -58.57 -4.88
CA ASP A 2 -26.48 -57.96 -4.53
C ASP A 2 -26.41 -56.55 -5.09
N ALA A 3 -26.24 -55.56 -4.22
CA ALA A 3 -26.03 -54.18 -4.62
C ALA A 3 -24.71 -54.06 -5.41
N PRO A 4 -24.68 -53.37 -6.56
CA PRO A 4 -23.47 -53.23 -7.34
C PRO A 4 -22.41 -52.46 -6.54
N ARG A 5 -21.33 -53.16 -6.16
CA ARG A 5 -20.15 -52.56 -5.52
C ARG A 5 -19.39 -51.73 -6.54
N PHE A 6 -19.67 -50.43 -6.59
CA PHE A 6 -18.89 -49.51 -7.40
C PHE A 6 -17.41 -49.54 -6.95
N PRO A 7 -16.44 -49.77 -7.86
CA PRO A 7 -15.05 -49.85 -7.48
C PRO A 7 -14.59 -48.48 -6.97
N ARG A 8 -14.09 -48.41 -5.73
CA ARG A 8 -13.61 -47.18 -5.06
C ARG A 8 -12.75 -46.28 -5.97
N ARG A 9 -11.98 -46.85 -6.89
CA ARG A 9 -11.17 -46.12 -7.88
C ARG A 9 -11.99 -45.29 -8.88
N ARG A 10 -13.17 -45.76 -9.31
CA ARG A 10 -14.08 -44.96 -10.17
C ARG A 10 -14.72 -43.82 -9.40
N LEU A 11 -15.12 -44.05 -8.15
CA LEU A 11 -15.65 -42.99 -7.27
C LEU A 11 -14.61 -41.91 -7.01
N LEU A 12 -13.34 -42.27 -6.75
CA LEU A 12 -12.25 -41.31 -6.58
C LEU A 12 -11.95 -40.50 -7.85
N ARG A 13 -11.99 -41.15 -9.03
CA ARG A 13 -11.81 -40.44 -10.32
C ARG A 13 -12.96 -39.49 -10.63
N LEU A 14 -14.21 -39.89 -10.37
CA LEU A 14 -15.38 -39.03 -10.54
C LEU A 14 -15.37 -37.85 -9.56
N ALA A 15 -15.00 -38.09 -8.30
CA ALA A 15 -14.83 -37.03 -7.31
C ALA A 15 -13.71 -36.05 -7.70
N GLY A 16 -12.57 -36.56 -8.19
CA GLY A 16 -11.48 -35.73 -8.70
C GLY A 16 -11.87 -34.91 -9.93
N ALA A 17 -12.61 -35.50 -10.87
CA ALA A 17 -13.12 -34.80 -12.05
C ALA A 17 -14.15 -33.72 -11.68
N ALA A 18 -15.06 -34.02 -10.74
CA ALA A 18 -16.04 -33.06 -10.22
C ALA A 18 -15.36 -31.90 -9.49
N ALA A 19 -14.34 -32.18 -8.67
CA ALA A 19 -13.53 -31.15 -8.02
C ALA A 19 -12.76 -30.29 -9.05
N GLY A 20 -12.21 -30.92 -10.09
CA GLY A 20 -11.53 -30.21 -11.19
C GLY A 20 -12.48 -29.28 -11.99
N LEU A 21 -13.70 -29.76 -12.30
CA LEU A 21 -14.73 -28.95 -12.94
C LEU A 21 -15.21 -27.80 -12.05
N ALA A 22 -15.39 -28.04 -10.75
CA ALA A 22 -15.77 -27.00 -9.79
C ALA A 22 -14.68 -25.93 -9.66
N LEU A 23 -13.40 -26.33 -9.62
CA LEU A 23 -12.26 -25.40 -9.63
C LEU A 23 -12.18 -24.60 -10.93
N ALA A 24 -12.40 -25.24 -12.08
CA ALA A 24 -12.41 -24.56 -13.38
C ALA A 24 -13.60 -23.59 -13.52
N ALA A 25 -14.78 -23.97 -13.03
CA ALA A 25 -15.96 -23.11 -13.01
C ALA A 25 -15.78 -21.92 -12.07
N GLU A 26 -15.19 -22.12 -10.89
CA GLU A 26 -14.90 -21.04 -9.94
C GLU A 26 -13.80 -20.12 -10.45
N ALA A 27 -12.74 -20.66 -11.06
CA ALA A 27 -11.71 -19.87 -11.75
C ALA A 27 -12.32 -19.08 -12.92
N GLY A 28 -13.21 -19.70 -13.70
CA GLY A 28 -13.98 -19.02 -14.75
C GLY A 28 -14.86 -17.91 -14.20
N ARG A 29 -15.56 -18.14 -13.07
CA ARG A 29 -16.37 -17.11 -12.39
C ARG A 29 -15.51 -15.95 -11.91
N VAL A 30 -14.33 -16.19 -11.37
CA VAL A 30 -13.42 -15.14 -10.91
C VAL A 30 -12.83 -14.34 -12.08
N VAL A 31 -12.53 -15.00 -13.20
CA VAL A 31 -11.85 -14.39 -14.36
C VAL A 31 -12.83 -13.71 -15.33
N VAL A 32 -14.03 -14.25 -15.50
CA VAL A 32 -15.03 -13.77 -16.48
C VAL A 32 -16.06 -12.84 -15.84
N TRP A 33 -16.28 -12.95 -14.53
CA TRP A 33 -17.32 -12.21 -13.83
C TRP A 33 -16.76 -11.03 -13.05
N THR A 34 -17.58 -10.00 -12.87
CA THR A 34 -17.23 -8.69 -12.28
C THR A 34 -17.01 -8.74 -10.76
N ASN A 35 -16.78 -9.92 -10.17
CA ASN A 35 -16.48 -10.13 -8.75
C ASN A 35 -17.44 -9.40 -7.79
N ARG A 36 -18.72 -9.31 -8.17
CA ARG A 36 -19.78 -8.59 -7.44
C ARG A 36 -20.23 -9.40 -6.23
N HIS A 37 -20.08 -8.83 -5.03
CA HIS A 37 -20.47 -9.48 -3.79
C HIS A 37 -20.90 -8.45 -2.74
N ALA A 38 -21.83 -8.83 -1.87
CA ALA A 38 -22.09 -8.09 -0.64
C ALA A 38 -21.02 -8.43 0.42
N VAL A 39 -20.41 -7.40 1.00
CA VAL A 39 -19.52 -7.51 2.17
C VAL A 39 -20.35 -7.41 3.44
N VAL A 40 -21.20 -6.38 3.52
CA VAL A 40 -22.22 -6.18 4.55
C VAL A 40 -23.54 -5.96 3.80
N PRO A 41 -24.47 -6.93 3.79
CA PRO A 41 -25.71 -6.82 3.01
C PRO A 41 -26.47 -5.52 3.27
N GLY A 42 -26.91 -4.86 2.19
CA GLY A 42 -27.63 -3.59 2.27
C GLY A 42 -26.77 -2.37 2.66
N ARG A 43 -25.45 -2.53 2.80
CA ARG A 43 -24.57 -1.46 3.28
C ARG A 43 -23.24 -1.38 2.53
N VAL A 44 -22.53 -2.49 2.33
CA VAL A 44 -21.22 -2.49 1.68
C VAL A 44 -21.16 -3.59 0.63
N TYR A 45 -20.83 -3.18 -0.59
CA TYR A 45 -20.68 -4.03 -1.76
C TYR A 45 -19.24 -3.97 -2.27
N ARG A 46 -18.84 -5.00 -3.01
CA ARG A 46 -17.53 -5.07 -3.66
C ARG A 46 -17.66 -5.56 -5.09
N SER A 47 -16.79 -5.07 -5.97
CA SER A 47 -16.72 -5.52 -7.37
C SER A 47 -15.32 -5.35 -7.98
N ALA A 48 -15.14 -5.98 -9.15
CA ALA A 48 -14.18 -5.54 -10.16
C ALA A 48 -14.63 -4.21 -10.77
N GLN A 49 -13.78 -3.62 -11.61
CA GLN A 49 -14.15 -2.40 -12.28
C GLN A 49 -15.29 -2.67 -13.26
N LEU A 50 -16.38 -1.92 -13.11
CA LEU A 50 -17.55 -2.03 -13.96
C LEU A 50 -17.42 -1.10 -15.17
N SER A 51 -18.12 -1.43 -16.25
CA SER A 51 -18.36 -0.46 -17.31
C SER A 51 -19.28 0.66 -16.80
N PRO A 52 -19.34 1.83 -17.45
CA PRO A 52 -20.24 2.91 -17.03
C PRO A 52 -21.69 2.48 -16.88
N ALA A 53 -22.22 1.71 -17.85
CA ALA A 53 -23.57 1.16 -17.78
C ALA A 53 -23.73 0.19 -16.60
N GLY A 54 -22.77 -0.74 -16.43
CA GLY A 54 -22.81 -1.69 -15.33
C GLY A 54 -22.69 -1.04 -13.96
N LEU A 55 -21.98 0.10 -13.86
CA LEU A 55 -21.91 0.90 -12.64
C LEU A 55 -23.25 1.57 -12.34
N THR A 56 -23.89 2.17 -13.34
CA THR A 56 -25.24 2.74 -13.21
C THR A 56 -26.25 1.69 -12.75
N ASP A 57 -26.20 0.49 -13.33
CA ASP A 57 -27.07 -0.63 -12.94
C ASP A 57 -26.83 -1.03 -11.48
N GLU A 58 -25.57 -1.17 -11.07
CA GLU A 58 -25.20 -1.53 -9.69
C GLU A 58 -25.64 -0.45 -8.68
N ILE A 59 -25.51 0.82 -9.05
CA ILE A 59 -25.97 1.96 -8.25
C ILE A 59 -27.48 1.90 -8.06
N ALA A 60 -28.24 1.67 -9.14
CA ALA A 60 -29.69 1.58 -9.09
C ALA A 60 -30.18 0.35 -8.31
N GLU A 61 -29.55 -0.81 -8.51
CA GLU A 61 -29.94 -2.08 -7.88
C GLU A 61 -29.73 -2.07 -6.36
N HIS A 62 -28.63 -1.48 -5.90
CA HIS A 62 -28.23 -1.53 -4.49
C HIS A 62 -28.38 -0.18 -3.77
N GLY A 63 -28.87 0.84 -4.46
CA GLY A 63 -29.02 2.19 -3.91
C GLY A 63 -27.69 2.79 -3.48
N ILE A 64 -26.59 2.49 -4.19
CA ILE A 64 -25.25 2.95 -3.82
C ILE A 64 -25.22 4.48 -3.77
N ARG A 65 -24.67 5.04 -2.68
CA ARG A 65 -24.51 6.47 -2.47
C ARG A 65 -23.07 6.95 -2.68
N THR A 66 -22.12 6.02 -2.53
CA THR A 66 -20.69 6.30 -2.72
C THR A 66 -19.97 5.14 -3.40
N VAL A 67 -19.23 5.44 -4.46
CA VAL A 67 -18.27 4.53 -5.09
C VAL A 67 -16.87 4.83 -4.57
N VAL A 68 -16.17 3.81 -4.08
CA VAL A 68 -14.80 3.92 -3.58
C VAL A 68 -13.85 3.23 -4.55
N ASN A 69 -13.09 4.04 -5.30
CA ASN A 69 -12.09 3.58 -6.26
C ASN A 69 -10.75 3.35 -5.57
N LEU A 70 -10.37 2.07 -5.43
CA LEU A 70 -9.13 1.66 -4.76
C LEU A 70 -7.92 1.63 -5.70
N ARG A 71 -8.07 2.13 -6.94
CA ARG A 71 -6.98 2.24 -7.91
C ARG A 71 -6.25 3.57 -7.82
N GLY A 72 -6.82 4.53 -7.10
CA GLY A 72 -6.36 5.91 -7.04
C GLY A 72 -6.86 6.76 -8.21
N THR A 73 -6.69 8.07 -8.05
CA THR A 73 -7.05 9.08 -9.04
C THR A 73 -6.19 8.93 -10.31
N CYS A 74 -6.85 8.92 -11.47
CA CYS A 74 -6.21 8.73 -12.77
C CYS A 74 -6.83 9.69 -13.82
N PRO A 75 -6.66 11.02 -13.66
CA PRO A 75 -7.47 12.02 -14.38
C PRO A 75 -7.34 11.93 -15.90
N ASP A 76 -6.18 11.51 -16.41
CA ASP A 76 -5.92 11.42 -17.86
C ASP A 76 -6.27 10.05 -18.46
N VAL A 77 -6.84 9.13 -17.67
CA VAL A 77 -7.09 7.76 -18.13
C VAL A 77 -8.58 7.57 -18.49
N PRO A 78 -8.90 7.07 -19.70
CA PRO A 78 -10.29 6.99 -20.18
C PRO A 78 -11.27 6.27 -19.26
N TRP A 79 -10.84 5.20 -18.58
CA TRP A 79 -11.70 4.45 -17.68
C TRP A 79 -12.09 5.26 -16.44
N TYR A 80 -11.19 6.09 -15.92
CA TYR A 80 -11.41 6.91 -14.73
C TYR A 80 -12.36 8.06 -15.05
N LEU A 81 -12.16 8.72 -16.19
CA LEU A 81 -13.08 9.73 -16.69
C LEU A 81 -14.48 9.17 -16.94
N ALA A 82 -14.59 7.94 -17.43
CA ALA A 82 -15.88 7.30 -17.65
C ALA A 82 -16.61 6.98 -16.34
N GLU A 83 -15.88 6.52 -15.32
CA GLU A 83 -16.39 6.27 -13.96
C GLU A 83 -16.82 7.56 -13.26
N ALA A 84 -16.00 8.62 -13.33
CA ALA A 84 -16.34 9.94 -12.82
C ALA A 84 -17.59 10.52 -13.49
N ARG A 85 -17.74 10.35 -14.81
CA ARG A 85 -18.95 10.78 -15.51
C ARG A 85 -20.19 9.98 -15.11
N ALA A 86 -20.06 8.66 -14.93
CA ALA A 86 -21.17 7.80 -14.52
C ALA A 86 -21.64 8.13 -13.09
N THR A 87 -20.70 8.36 -12.16
CA THR A 87 -21.01 8.75 -10.78
C THR A 87 -21.67 10.13 -10.71
N VAL A 88 -21.17 11.12 -11.46
CA VAL A 88 -21.82 12.43 -11.58
C VAL A 88 -23.22 12.32 -12.19
N ALA A 89 -23.40 11.52 -13.24
CA ALA A 89 -24.70 11.34 -13.90
C ALA A 89 -25.75 10.66 -13.02
N THR A 90 -25.32 9.96 -11.97
CA THR A 90 -26.18 9.23 -11.03
C THR A 90 -26.29 9.89 -9.66
N ASP A 91 -25.69 11.08 -9.48
CA ASP A 91 -25.68 11.82 -8.21
C ASP A 91 -25.14 11.00 -7.03
N VAL A 92 -24.03 10.28 -7.26
CA VAL A 92 -23.32 9.53 -6.23
C VAL A 92 -21.90 10.04 -6.04
N ASN A 93 -21.38 9.92 -4.83
CA ASN A 93 -20.03 10.32 -4.52
C ASN A 93 -19.01 9.36 -5.16
N LEU A 94 -17.87 9.89 -5.61
CA LEU A 94 -16.70 9.12 -6.00
C LEU A 94 -15.54 9.48 -5.07
N GLU A 95 -15.05 8.50 -4.33
CA GLU A 95 -13.94 8.65 -3.38
C GLU A 95 -12.75 7.80 -3.82
N ASP A 96 -11.57 8.40 -3.90
CA ASP A 96 -10.34 7.73 -4.34
C ASP A 96 -9.46 7.32 -3.15
N VAL A 97 -8.94 6.09 -3.20
CA VAL A 97 -7.86 5.58 -2.36
C VAL A 97 -6.82 4.89 -3.25
N SER A 98 -5.57 5.32 -3.17
CA SER A 98 -4.50 4.87 -4.05
C SER A 98 -3.78 3.63 -3.51
N LEU A 99 -4.46 2.48 -3.54
CA LEU A 99 -3.86 1.21 -3.11
C LEU A 99 -3.10 0.49 -4.22
N SER A 100 -2.00 -0.18 -3.85
CA SER A 100 -1.29 -1.13 -4.71
C SER A 100 -1.73 -2.56 -4.39
N ALA A 101 -1.88 -3.40 -5.41
CA ALA A 101 -2.10 -4.84 -5.21
C ALA A 101 -0.82 -5.62 -4.88
N LYS A 102 0.35 -4.96 -5.00
CA LYS A 102 1.67 -5.60 -4.97
C LYS A 102 2.61 -5.02 -3.92
N ARG A 103 2.19 -3.97 -3.21
CA ARG A 103 2.97 -3.27 -2.19
C ARG A 103 2.14 -3.14 -0.93
N LEU A 104 2.81 -2.98 0.21
CA LEU A 104 2.15 -2.58 1.44
C LEU A 104 1.42 -1.25 1.21
N PRO A 105 0.21 -1.07 1.76
CA PRO A 105 -0.48 0.20 1.67
C PRO A 105 0.31 1.27 2.45
N SER A 106 0.33 2.51 1.97
CA SER A 106 0.94 3.59 2.76
C SER A 106 0.07 3.91 3.98
N PRO A 107 0.66 4.37 5.10
CA PRO A 107 -0.12 4.83 6.25
C PRO A 107 -1.08 5.97 5.92
N SER A 108 -0.74 6.85 4.96
CA SER A 108 -1.63 7.93 4.52
C SER A 108 -2.88 7.39 3.83
N GLU A 109 -2.75 6.41 2.94
CA GLU A 109 -3.88 5.81 2.22
C GLU A 109 -4.74 4.95 3.15
N ILE A 110 -4.15 4.29 4.15
CA ILE A 110 -4.92 3.62 5.20
C ILE A 110 -5.73 4.62 6.02
N ARG A 111 -5.13 5.73 6.46
CA ARG A 111 -5.88 6.80 7.15
C ARG A 111 -6.99 7.36 6.28
N ARG A 112 -6.72 7.59 4.99
CA ARG A 112 -7.72 8.06 4.03
C ARG A 112 -8.88 7.08 3.86
N LEU A 113 -8.59 5.78 3.78
CA LEU A 113 -9.62 4.75 3.74
C LEU A 113 -10.49 4.79 5.01
N VAL A 114 -9.89 4.85 6.20
CA VAL A 114 -10.64 4.94 7.46
C VAL A 114 -11.52 6.20 7.49
N GLU A 115 -10.98 7.34 7.07
CA GLU A 115 -11.70 8.62 6.99
C GLU A 115 -12.92 8.54 6.05
N ILE A 116 -12.73 7.99 4.84
CA ILE A 116 -13.82 7.79 3.86
C ILE A 116 -14.92 6.92 4.46
N LEU A 117 -14.55 5.80 5.10
CA LEU A 117 -15.51 4.88 5.70
C LEU A 117 -16.31 5.53 6.85
N ASP A 118 -15.74 6.50 7.55
CA ASP A 118 -16.44 7.21 8.62
C ASP A 118 -17.39 8.30 8.12
N ARG A 119 -17.01 9.01 7.05
CA ARG A 119 -17.70 10.25 6.63
C ARG A 119 -18.69 10.08 5.48
N THR A 120 -18.58 8.99 4.71
CA THR A 120 -19.32 8.84 3.46
C THR A 120 -20.74 8.35 3.66
N GLU A 121 -21.58 8.59 2.66
CA GLU A 121 -22.94 8.04 2.62
C GLU A 121 -22.92 6.56 2.20
N TYR A 122 -23.60 5.73 3.00
CA TYR A 122 -23.86 4.32 2.70
C TYR A 122 -25.23 4.17 2.00
N PRO A 123 -25.45 3.12 1.19
CA PRO A 123 -24.53 2.02 0.87
C PRO A 123 -23.33 2.41 -0.02
N ILE A 124 -22.21 1.71 0.13
CA ILE A 124 -20.99 1.96 -0.66
C ILE A 124 -20.60 0.78 -1.55
N LEU A 125 -19.96 1.08 -2.68
CA LEU A 125 -19.33 0.09 -3.56
C LEU A 125 -17.80 0.24 -3.54
N LEU A 126 -17.09 -0.79 -3.06
CA LEU A 126 -15.63 -0.87 -3.10
C LEU A 126 -15.18 -1.57 -4.39
N HIS A 127 -14.31 -0.95 -5.20
CA HIS A 127 -13.80 -1.63 -6.39
C HIS A 127 -12.32 -1.37 -6.66
N CYS A 128 -11.72 -2.25 -7.45
CA CYS A 128 -10.41 -2.05 -8.06
C CYS A 128 -10.43 -2.63 -9.49
N GLN A 129 -9.29 -2.99 -10.10
CA GLN A 129 -9.30 -3.61 -11.44
C GLN A 129 -10.09 -4.93 -11.49
N GLN A 130 -9.78 -5.88 -10.60
CA GLN A 130 -10.34 -7.24 -10.60
C GLN A 130 -11.24 -7.53 -9.39
N GLY A 131 -11.40 -6.58 -8.47
CA GLY A 131 -12.19 -6.78 -7.27
C GLY A 131 -11.58 -7.77 -6.27
N ALA A 132 -10.31 -8.14 -6.44
CA ALA A 132 -9.62 -9.18 -5.67
C ALA A 132 -8.79 -8.59 -4.53
N ASP A 133 -7.57 -8.14 -4.81
CA ASP A 133 -6.55 -7.81 -3.80
C ASP A 133 -6.87 -6.55 -3.00
N ARG A 134 -6.87 -5.38 -3.66
CA ARG A 134 -7.11 -4.07 -3.02
C ARG A 134 -8.52 -3.99 -2.43
N THR A 135 -9.48 -4.50 -3.18
CA THR A 135 -10.88 -4.62 -2.74
C THR A 135 -11.01 -5.56 -1.55
N GLY A 136 -10.27 -6.67 -1.52
CA GLY A 136 -10.24 -7.58 -0.39
C GLY A 136 -9.65 -6.93 0.86
N LEU A 137 -8.57 -6.14 0.72
CA LEU A 137 -8.01 -5.35 1.83
C LEU A 137 -9.05 -4.37 2.39
N ALA A 138 -9.67 -3.57 1.53
CA ALA A 138 -10.67 -2.59 1.96
C ALA A 138 -11.91 -3.25 2.57
N ALA A 139 -12.41 -4.34 1.98
CA ALA A 139 -13.54 -5.10 2.50
C ALA A 139 -13.24 -5.74 3.87
N ALA A 140 -12.03 -6.26 4.07
CA ALA A 140 -11.60 -6.75 5.38
C ALA A 140 -11.52 -5.60 6.40
N ALA A 141 -10.94 -4.45 6.03
CA ALA A 141 -10.88 -3.28 6.90
C ALA A 141 -12.27 -2.78 7.29
N VAL A 142 -13.24 -2.76 6.36
CA VAL A 142 -14.65 -2.44 6.67
C VAL A 142 -15.20 -3.37 7.76
N LEU A 143 -14.98 -4.68 7.64
CA LEU A 143 -15.49 -5.64 8.62
C LEU A 143 -14.87 -5.41 10.00
N LEU A 144 -13.57 -5.11 10.06
CA LEU A 144 -12.86 -4.81 11.31
C LEU A 144 -13.27 -3.48 11.94
N LEU A 145 -13.76 -2.50 11.17
CA LEU A 145 -14.15 -1.18 11.66
C LEU A 145 -15.65 -1.07 11.98
N HIS A 146 -16.51 -1.76 11.24
CA HIS A 146 -17.96 -1.53 11.27
C HIS A 146 -18.81 -2.77 11.55
N SER A 147 -18.21 -3.90 11.94
CA SER A 147 -18.93 -5.12 12.30
C SER A 147 -18.31 -5.80 13.53
N ASP A 148 -18.94 -6.87 14.00
CA ASP A 148 -18.42 -7.73 15.08
C ASP A 148 -17.59 -8.90 14.56
N ALA A 149 -17.13 -8.82 13.31
CA ALA A 149 -16.30 -9.85 12.71
C ALA A 149 -14.95 -9.97 13.44
N THR A 150 -14.50 -11.20 13.65
CA THR A 150 -13.14 -11.47 14.09
C THR A 150 -12.13 -11.18 12.98
N LEU A 151 -10.85 -11.02 13.33
CA LEU A 151 -9.78 -10.87 12.34
C LEU A 151 -9.79 -12.00 11.30
N GLY A 152 -9.94 -13.25 11.75
CA GLY A 152 -10.03 -14.40 10.86
C GLY A 152 -11.25 -14.37 9.92
N GLN A 153 -12.40 -13.84 10.37
CA GLN A 153 -13.57 -13.65 9.52
C GLN A 153 -13.37 -12.53 8.50
N ALA A 154 -12.78 -11.40 8.91
CA ALA A 154 -12.48 -10.29 8.02
C ALA A 154 -11.50 -10.70 6.90
N ARG A 155 -10.44 -11.45 7.26
CA ARG A 155 -9.46 -11.99 6.30
C ARG A 155 -10.05 -12.90 5.24
N ARG A 156 -11.26 -13.44 5.43
CA ARG A 156 -11.94 -14.21 4.37
C ARG A 156 -12.26 -13.37 3.14
N GLN A 157 -12.24 -12.04 3.25
CA GLN A 157 -12.33 -11.13 2.09
C GLN A 157 -11.12 -11.23 1.15
N LEU A 158 -10.04 -11.90 1.56
CA LEU A 158 -8.85 -12.25 0.79
C LEU A 158 -8.81 -13.74 0.42
N TRP A 159 -9.97 -14.39 0.24
CA TRP A 159 -9.98 -15.80 -0.18
C TRP A 159 -9.85 -15.99 -1.70
N PRO A 160 -9.36 -17.16 -2.14
CA PRO A 160 -9.29 -17.52 -3.56
C PRO A 160 -10.62 -17.40 -4.32
N ARG A 161 -11.76 -17.53 -3.63
CA ARG A 161 -13.10 -17.30 -4.21
C ARG A 161 -13.31 -15.88 -4.77
N TYR A 162 -12.50 -14.92 -4.33
CA TYR A 162 -12.50 -13.55 -4.82
C TYR A 162 -11.32 -13.27 -5.76
N GLY A 163 -10.55 -14.29 -6.14
CA GLY A 163 -9.37 -14.16 -7.00
C GLY A 163 -8.10 -13.71 -6.29
N HIS A 164 -8.11 -13.62 -4.96
CA HIS A 164 -6.89 -13.31 -4.20
C HIS A 164 -6.09 -14.60 -3.94
N VAL A 165 -4.77 -14.51 -4.13
CA VAL A 165 -3.81 -15.57 -3.79
C VAL A 165 -2.67 -14.96 -2.98
N ASN A 166 -2.44 -15.49 -1.79
CA ASN A 166 -1.30 -15.10 -0.95
C ASN A 166 -0.01 -15.76 -1.46
N ALA A 167 0.52 -15.26 -2.57
CA ALA A 167 1.75 -15.73 -3.17
C ALA A 167 2.47 -14.62 -3.93
N GLY A 168 3.80 -14.69 -4.00
CA GLY A 168 4.59 -13.70 -4.70
C GLY A 168 4.33 -12.29 -4.16
N ARG A 169 3.91 -11.37 -5.04
CA ARG A 169 3.78 -9.95 -4.70
C ARG A 169 2.46 -9.59 -4.02
N THR A 170 1.39 -10.33 -4.26
CA THR A 170 0.08 -10.09 -3.63
C THR A 170 0.07 -10.45 -2.16
N ALA A 171 1.06 -11.21 -1.68
CA ALA A 171 1.31 -11.46 -0.26
C ALA A 171 1.51 -10.18 0.57
N ALA A 172 1.86 -9.05 -0.06
CA ALA A 172 1.92 -7.76 0.61
C ALA A 172 0.58 -7.36 1.25
N ILE A 173 -0.54 -7.79 0.66
CA ILE A 173 -1.89 -7.51 1.18
C ILE A 173 -2.16 -8.29 2.46
N ASP A 174 -1.78 -9.57 2.52
CA ASP A 174 -1.86 -10.36 3.75
C ASP A 174 -0.94 -9.80 4.84
N ARG A 175 0.29 -9.41 4.48
CA ARG A 175 1.26 -8.85 5.44
C ARG A 175 0.73 -7.64 6.20
N PHE A 176 -0.13 -6.83 5.59
CA PHE A 176 -0.82 -5.74 6.29
C PHE A 176 -1.60 -6.27 7.52
N PHE A 177 -2.38 -7.33 7.34
CA PHE A 177 -3.14 -7.94 8.44
C PHE A 177 -2.25 -8.76 9.38
N ASP A 178 -1.16 -9.35 8.88
CA ASP A 178 -0.18 -10.05 9.72
C ASP A 178 0.50 -9.07 10.70
N PHE A 179 0.78 -7.83 10.28
CA PHE A 179 1.30 -6.79 11.17
C PHE A 179 0.31 -6.38 12.25
N TYR A 180 -0.98 -6.32 11.92
CA TYR A 180 -2.02 -6.06 12.92
C TYR A 180 -2.15 -7.22 13.92
N GLU A 181 -2.13 -8.46 13.43
CA GLU A 181 -2.18 -9.66 14.26
C GLU A 181 -0.96 -9.74 15.21
N ALA A 182 0.24 -9.45 14.71
CA ALA A 182 1.45 -9.38 15.52
C ALA A 182 1.37 -8.27 16.58
N TRP A 183 0.82 -7.11 16.22
CA TRP A 183 0.63 -5.99 17.15
C TRP A 183 -0.33 -6.32 18.30
N LEU A 184 -1.41 -7.06 18.00
CA LEU A 184 -2.35 -7.60 18.99
C LEU A 184 -1.68 -8.66 19.88
N ALA A 185 -0.96 -9.61 19.26
CA ALA A 185 -0.29 -10.70 19.96
C ALA A 185 0.77 -10.18 20.96
N ALA A 186 1.54 -9.16 20.56
CA ALA A 186 2.53 -8.51 21.43
C ALA A 186 1.92 -7.86 22.68
N ARG A 187 0.62 -7.51 22.64
CA ARG A 187 -0.13 -6.93 23.76
C ARG A 187 -1.00 -7.94 24.50
N ASN A 188 -1.07 -9.17 24.01
CA ASN A 188 -2.01 -10.20 24.48
C ASN A 188 -3.47 -9.70 24.46
N GLU A 189 -3.85 -8.99 23.39
CA GLU A 189 -5.18 -8.39 23.26
C GLU A 189 -5.95 -8.98 22.06
N PRO A 190 -7.28 -9.14 22.17
CA PRO A 190 -8.10 -9.52 21.03
C PRO A 190 -8.39 -8.30 20.14
N HIS A 191 -8.77 -8.57 18.89
CA HIS A 191 -9.30 -7.53 18.01
C HIS A 191 -10.52 -6.84 18.63
N SER A 192 -10.55 -5.51 18.54
CA SER A 192 -11.74 -4.67 18.62
C SER A 192 -11.68 -3.60 17.53
N ARG A 193 -12.82 -2.94 17.26
CA ARG A 193 -12.92 -1.86 16.27
C ARG A 193 -11.98 -0.70 16.61
N GLU A 194 -11.94 -0.33 17.88
CA GLU A 194 -11.12 0.76 18.43
C GLU A 194 -9.64 0.44 18.29
N ARG A 195 -9.23 -0.80 18.60
CA ARG A 195 -7.85 -1.25 18.44
C ARG A 195 -7.40 -1.25 17.00
N PHE A 196 -8.21 -1.78 16.08
CA PHE A 196 -7.87 -1.76 14.66
C PHE A 196 -7.77 -0.32 14.14
N ARG A 197 -8.69 0.56 14.53
CA ARG A 197 -8.65 1.98 14.19
C ARG A 197 -7.39 2.68 14.72
N GLN A 198 -7.07 2.50 16.00
CA GLN A 198 -5.86 3.06 16.61
C GLN A 198 -4.62 2.57 15.87
N TRP A 199 -4.50 1.26 15.69
CA TRP A 199 -3.37 0.68 15.00
C TRP A 199 -3.26 1.21 13.57
N ALA A 200 -4.33 1.13 12.78
CA ALA A 200 -4.33 1.50 11.37
C ALA A 200 -3.98 2.99 11.14
N THR A 201 -4.43 3.88 12.03
CA THR A 201 -4.27 5.33 11.85
C THR A 201 -3.05 5.92 12.53
N ALA A 202 -2.60 5.34 13.65
CA ALA A 202 -1.53 5.91 14.48
C ALA A 202 -0.26 5.03 14.57
N GLU A 203 -0.39 3.71 14.57
CA GLU A 203 0.74 2.81 14.88
C GLU A 203 1.24 2.00 13.69
N TYR A 204 0.41 1.83 12.66
CA TYR A 204 0.72 1.00 11.49
C TYR A 204 2.06 1.40 10.88
N CYS A 205 3.00 0.47 10.87
CA CYS A 205 4.32 0.61 10.28
C CYS A 205 4.49 -0.44 9.17
N PRO A 206 4.71 -0.02 7.90
CA PRO A 206 4.84 -0.92 6.77
C PRO A 206 6.23 -1.59 6.73
N GLY A 207 6.43 -2.62 7.55
CA GLY A 207 7.64 -3.44 7.56
C GLY A 207 8.93 -2.60 7.77
N PRO A 208 9.87 -2.58 6.80
CA PRO A 208 11.14 -1.87 6.94
C PRO A 208 11.05 -0.36 6.66
N TYR A 209 9.91 0.16 6.22
CA TYR A 209 9.83 1.51 5.64
C TYR A 209 9.44 2.59 6.67
N ARG A 210 10.34 2.92 7.60
CA ARG A 210 10.20 4.09 8.48
C ARG A 210 11.52 4.57 9.07
N ALA A 211 11.89 5.82 8.84
CA ALA A 211 13.15 6.41 9.29
C ALA A 211 12.98 7.75 10.00
N ARG A 212 13.94 8.07 10.88
CA ARG A 212 14.22 9.43 11.33
C ARG A 212 15.57 9.87 10.79
N LEU A 213 15.60 10.96 10.04
CA LEU A 213 16.79 11.50 9.41
C LEU A 213 17.20 12.82 10.06
N THR A 214 18.49 12.97 10.39
CA THR A 214 19.03 14.21 10.97
C THR A 214 20.38 14.55 10.35
N LEU A 215 20.61 15.84 10.11
CA LEU A 215 21.92 16.35 9.68
C LEU A 215 22.81 16.51 10.92
N ILE A 216 23.98 15.88 10.90
CA ILE A 216 24.98 15.95 11.98
C ILE A 216 25.90 17.15 11.72
N ASP A 217 26.16 17.94 12.77
CA ASP A 217 27.07 19.09 12.78
C ASP A 217 26.91 20.05 11.59
N PRO A 218 25.71 20.61 11.36
CA PRO A 218 25.50 21.57 10.29
C PRO A 218 26.38 22.81 10.50
N ALA A 219 27.13 23.19 9.46
CA ALA A 219 27.93 24.41 9.50
C ALA A 219 27.02 25.63 9.26
N PRO A 220 27.33 26.80 9.86
CA PRO A 220 26.57 28.03 9.60
C PRO A 220 26.68 28.50 8.14
N ALA A 221 27.78 28.15 7.47
CA ALA A 221 27.98 28.34 6.04
C ALA A 221 29.00 27.34 5.49
N TYR A 222 28.87 27.03 4.21
CA TYR A 222 29.72 26.12 3.45
C TYR A 222 30.48 26.89 2.36
N PRO A 223 31.73 26.52 2.03
CA PRO A 223 32.53 27.22 1.02
C PRO A 223 31.93 27.13 -0.38
N ALA A 224 31.91 28.27 -1.08
CA ALA A 224 31.58 28.33 -2.50
C ALA A 224 32.61 27.55 -3.35
N ALA A 225 32.14 27.03 -4.49
CA ALA A 225 32.91 26.30 -5.49
C ALA A 225 33.68 25.06 -5.00
N ARG A 226 33.40 24.57 -3.77
CA ARG A 226 34.01 23.36 -3.21
C ARG A 226 32.94 22.39 -2.72
N GLY A 227 33.08 21.11 -3.07
CA GLY A 227 32.21 20.07 -2.55
C GLY A 227 32.48 19.78 -1.07
N VAL A 228 31.42 19.54 -0.29
CA VAL A 228 31.51 19.31 1.16
C VAL A 228 30.73 18.06 1.55
N PRO A 229 31.29 17.17 2.40
CA PRO A 229 30.51 16.09 2.98
C PRO A 229 29.50 16.61 4.00
N LEU A 230 28.26 16.17 3.86
CA LEU A 230 27.18 16.32 4.84
C LEU A 230 26.92 14.96 5.46
N HIS A 231 26.95 14.87 6.79
CA HIS A 231 26.72 13.63 7.51
C HIS A 231 25.26 13.52 7.92
N VAL A 232 24.56 12.50 7.42
CA VAL A 232 23.15 12.26 7.73
C VAL A 232 23.05 11.03 8.63
N ARG A 233 22.61 11.22 9.88
CA ARG A 233 22.25 10.12 10.77
C ARG A 233 20.87 9.61 10.37
N CYS A 234 20.81 8.34 10.01
CA CYS A 234 19.59 7.62 9.64
C CYS A 234 19.26 6.62 10.74
N GLU A 235 18.20 6.86 11.50
CA GLU A 235 17.74 5.98 12.58
C GLU A 235 16.56 5.12 12.12
N ASN A 236 16.67 3.81 12.33
CA ASN A 236 15.63 2.85 11.98
C ASN A 236 14.52 2.87 13.02
N THR A 237 13.41 3.50 12.65
CA THR A 237 12.19 3.57 13.45
C THR A 237 11.10 2.62 12.93
N ALA A 238 11.46 1.71 12.03
CA ALA A 238 10.58 0.70 11.48
C ALA A 238 10.51 -0.54 12.38
N ILE A 239 9.69 -1.51 11.99
CA ILE A 239 9.53 -2.79 12.72
C ILE A 239 10.43 -3.91 12.19
N GLU A 240 11.12 -3.67 11.07
CA GLU A 240 12.01 -4.62 10.40
C GLU A 240 13.38 -3.98 10.12
N PRO A 241 14.45 -4.79 10.02
CA PRO A 241 15.78 -4.28 9.73
C PRO A 241 15.88 -3.73 8.29
N TRP A 242 16.72 -2.71 8.12
CA TRP A 242 17.14 -2.24 6.81
C TRP A 242 18.32 -3.03 6.30
N VAL A 243 18.32 -3.36 5.01
CA VAL A 243 19.44 -4.05 4.36
C VAL A 243 20.02 -3.14 3.28
N PHE A 244 21.23 -2.64 3.53
CA PHE A 244 22.04 -1.93 2.55
C PHE A 244 22.87 -2.94 1.75
N ARG A 245 23.05 -2.66 0.46
CA ARG A 245 23.83 -3.53 -0.45
C ARG A 245 24.94 -2.75 -1.14
N PRO A 246 26.10 -3.38 -1.40
CA PRO A 246 27.07 -2.84 -2.34
C PRO A 246 26.47 -2.73 -3.74
N GLY A 247 26.84 -1.68 -4.48
CA GLY A 247 26.38 -1.45 -5.85
C GLY A 247 25.16 -0.53 -5.96
N SER A 248 24.65 -0.35 -7.17
CA SER A 248 23.54 0.56 -7.48
C SER A 248 22.17 -0.11 -7.51
N ALA A 249 22.11 -1.43 -7.37
CA ALA A 249 20.88 -2.21 -7.51
C ALA A 249 20.60 -3.00 -6.22
N GLY A 250 19.39 -2.85 -5.67
CA GLY A 250 18.97 -3.56 -4.49
C GLY A 250 19.27 -2.82 -3.19
N GLY A 251 18.34 -2.94 -2.24
CA GLY A 251 18.54 -2.51 -0.87
C GLY A 251 18.26 -1.02 -0.63
N VAL A 252 18.36 -0.66 0.64
CA VAL A 252 18.15 0.69 1.14
C VAL A 252 19.32 1.58 0.72
N GLN A 253 19.03 2.78 0.26
CA GLN A 253 19.98 3.83 -0.08
C GLN A 253 19.46 5.17 0.43
N LEU A 254 20.38 6.11 0.73
CA LEU A 254 20.00 7.50 0.96
C LEU A 254 20.02 8.24 -0.36
N ARG A 255 18.86 8.71 -0.83
CA ARG A 255 18.76 9.60 -1.98
C ARG A 255 18.66 11.03 -1.47
N TYR A 256 19.55 11.89 -1.95
CA TYR A 256 19.56 13.30 -1.58
C TYR A 256 19.58 14.20 -2.79
N SER A 257 19.11 15.43 -2.62
CA SER A 257 18.96 16.41 -3.68
C SER A 257 19.22 17.81 -3.14
N VAL A 258 19.74 18.68 -4.00
CA VAL A 258 19.96 20.09 -3.69
C VAL A 258 19.10 20.92 -4.63
N TYR A 259 18.39 21.90 -4.07
CA TYR A 259 17.51 22.79 -4.79
C TYR A 259 17.91 24.26 -4.56
N THR A 260 17.61 25.11 -5.54
CA THR A 260 17.57 26.56 -5.34
C THR A 260 16.43 26.94 -4.38
N PRO A 261 16.42 28.17 -3.83
CA PRO A 261 15.27 28.68 -3.05
C PRO A 261 13.96 28.71 -3.83
N THR A 262 14.04 28.80 -5.17
CA THR A 262 12.90 28.78 -6.07
C THR A 262 12.39 27.37 -6.40
N GLY A 263 13.00 26.33 -5.83
CA GLY A 263 12.60 24.93 -6.03
C GLY A 263 13.21 24.26 -7.27
N THR A 264 14.16 24.89 -7.96
CA THR A 264 14.86 24.28 -9.09
C THR A 264 15.87 23.25 -8.58
N LYS A 265 15.73 21.99 -9.01
CA LYS A 265 16.65 20.90 -8.64
C LYS A 265 17.99 21.07 -9.33
N LEU A 266 19.07 21.21 -8.56
CA LEU A 266 20.43 21.40 -9.05
C LEU A 266 21.23 20.09 -9.09
N TYR A 267 20.97 19.21 -8.14
CA TYR A 267 21.76 18.00 -7.96
C TYR A 267 20.93 16.87 -7.35
N VAL A 268 21.28 15.63 -7.71
CA VAL A 268 20.79 14.39 -7.08
C VAL A 268 21.97 13.47 -6.86
N GLY A 269 22.06 12.90 -5.66
CA GLY A 269 23.06 11.92 -5.29
C GLY A 269 22.47 10.76 -4.52
N HIS A 270 23.25 9.69 -4.42
CA HIS A 270 22.92 8.51 -3.62
C HIS A 270 24.09 8.17 -2.69
N ALA A 271 23.77 7.70 -1.49
CA ALA A 271 24.73 7.17 -0.51
C ALA A 271 24.21 5.85 0.08
N GLY A 272 25.06 5.15 0.83
CA GLY A 272 24.69 3.86 1.44
C GLY A 272 24.92 2.63 0.54
N ARG A 273 25.73 2.74 -0.51
CA ARG A 273 26.12 1.61 -1.37
C ARG A 273 27.19 0.73 -0.70
N LEU A 274 26.86 0.19 0.45
CA LEU A 274 27.73 -0.59 1.33
C LEU A 274 26.97 -1.79 1.89
N ALA A 275 27.68 -2.82 2.35
CA ALA A 275 27.06 -3.95 3.02
C ALA A 275 26.83 -3.59 4.49
N ALA A 276 25.57 -3.38 4.88
CA ALA A 276 25.18 -3.18 6.27
C ALA A 276 23.74 -3.63 6.51
N THR A 277 23.47 -4.02 7.75
CA THR A 277 22.11 -4.23 8.26
C THR A 277 21.92 -3.29 9.44
N VAL A 278 20.80 -2.58 9.48
CA VAL A 278 20.45 -1.66 10.59
C VAL A 278 19.17 -2.18 11.23
N ALA A 279 19.27 -2.73 12.44
CA ALA A 279 18.11 -3.25 13.15
C ALA A 279 17.18 -2.12 13.62
N PRO A 280 15.90 -2.41 13.92
CA PRO A 280 15.02 -1.45 14.59
C PRO A 280 15.67 -0.85 15.85
N GLY A 281 15.61 0.47 15.98
CA GLY A 281 16.24 1.23 17.06
C GLY A 281 17.73 1.56 16.85
N GLU A 282 18.39 0.96 15.85
CA GLU A 282 19.77 1.30 15.50
C GLU A 282 19.84 2.45 14.50
N SER A 283 21.04 2.98 14.29
CA SER A 283 21.28 4.05 13.32
C SER A 283 22.56 3.84 12.53
N ILE A 284 22.58 4.34 11.30
CA ILE A 284 23.76 4.43 10.45
C ILE A 284 24.00 5.89 10.04
N THR A 285 25.26 6.31 9.99
CA THR A 285 25.61 7.63 9.44
C THR A 285 26.05 7.47 7.99
N LEU A 286 25.38 8.19 7.09
CA LEU A 286 25.67 8.19 5.66
C LEU A 286 26.20 9.56 5.23
N VAL A 287 27.14 9.56 4.28
CA VAL A 287 27.76 10.79 3.79
C VAL A 287 27.09 11.21 2.48
N ALA A 288 26.41 12.35 2.50
CA ALA A 288 25.86 13.01 1.32
C ALA A 288 26.83 14.09 0.83
N GLY A 289 27.17 14.11 -0.46
CA GLY A 289 28.06 15.12 -1.02
C GLY A 289 27.30 16.36 -1.44
N LEU A 290 27.48 17.49 -0.73
CA LEU A 290 27.08 18.78 -1.25
C LEU A 290 27.98 19.10 -2.46
N PRO A 291 27.43 19.29 -3.68
CA PRO A 291 28.23 19.58 -4.86
C PRO A 291 28.88 20.97 -4.74
N PRO A 292 29.92 21.28 -5.53
CA PRO A 292 30.51 22.62 -5.56
C PRO A 292 29.52 23.64 -6.14
N LEU A 293 28.84 24.36 -5.25
CA LEU A 293 27.89 25.43 -5.59
C LEU A 293 28.67 26.73 -5.80
N ARG A 294 28.62 27.28 -7.02
CA ARG A 294 29.45 28.44 -7.42
C ARG A 294 28.92 29.76 -6.90
N GLU A 295 27.60 29.91 -6.83
CA GLU A 295 26.96 31.14 -6.41
C GLU A 295 26.78 31.13 -4.88
N PRO A 296 27.29 32.14 -4.16
CA PRO A 296 26.96 32.33 -2.76
C PRO A 296 25.46 32.54 -2.60
N GLY A 297 24.86 31.93 -1.58
CA GLY A 297 23.42 32.01 -1.41
C GLY A 297 22.84 30.93 -0.51
N ARG A 298 21.52 30.89 -0.45
CA ARG A 298 20.76 29.85 0.25
C ARG A 298 20.34 28.76 -0.72
N TYR A 299 20.37 27.53 -0.26
CA TYR A 299 19.95 26.34 -0.98
C TYR A 299 19.17 25.43 -0.05
N VAL A 300 18.37 24.53 -0.61
CA VAL A 300 17.63 23.53 0.17
C VAL A 300 18.24 22.16 -0.09
N PHE A 301 18.72 21.52 0.98
CA PHE A 301 19.14 20.13 0.96
C PHE A 301 17.97 19.25 1.38
N HIS A 302 17.64 18.27 0.56
CA HIS A 302 16.60 17.29 0.80
C HIS A 302 17.22 15.90 0.82
N ALA A 303 16.88 15.05 1.79
CA ALA A 303 17.30 13.65 1.81
C ALA A 303 16.19 12.72 2.30
N ASP A 304 16.07 11.55 1.68
CA ASP A 304 15.17 10.49 2.09
C ASP A 304 15.83 9.12 1.87
N LEU A 305 15.39 8.11 2.62
CA LEU A 305 15.75 6.72 2.33
C LEU A 305 14.85 6.17 1.24
N VAL A 306 15.43 5.33 0.39
CA VAL A 306 14.73 4.65 -0.69
C VAL A 306 15.14 3.19 -0.70
N ASP A 307 14.20 2.27 -0.87
CA ASP A 307 14.52 0.87 -1.16
C ASP A 307 14.47 0.64 -2.67
N THR A 308 15.66 0.43 -3.22
CA THR A 308 15.89 0.28 -4.66
C THR A 308 15.70 -1.18 -5.08
N GLN A 309 14.45 -1.64 -5.17
CA GLN A 309 14.19 -3.03 -5.56
C GLN A 309 14.40 -3.24 -7.06
N VAL A 310 15.11 -4.31 -7.42
CA VAL A 310 15.58 -4.57 -8.79
C VAL A 310 14.44 -4.81 -9.81
N ILE A 311 13.22 -5.14 -9.36
CA ILE A 311 12.18 -5.74 -10.22
C ILE A 311 10.91 -4.88 -10.31
N ASP A 312 10.88 -3.71 -9.69
CA ASP A 312 9.82 -2.73 -9.89
C ASP A 312 10.52 -1.38 -10.06
N LEU A 313 10.43 -0.79 -11.25
CA LEU A 313 11.00 0.52 -11.62
C LEU A 313 10.46 1.72 -10.79
N HIS A 314 9.90 1.45 -9.61
CA HIS A 314 9.40 2.42 -8.66
C HIS A 314 10.12 2.18 -7.33
N ASP A 315 11.09 3.03 -7.05
CA ASP A 315 11.72 3.12 -5.74
C ASP A 315 10.65 3.27 -4.65
N ALA A 316 10.79 2.52 -3.56
CA ALA A 316 9.96 2.69 -2.37
C ALA A 316 10.59 3.79 -1.52
N ASP A 317 10.13 5.02 -1.75
CA ASP A 317 10.54 6.17 -0.94
C ASP A 317 9.95 6.05 0.46
N PHE A 318 10.79 6.17 1.49
CA PHE A 318 10.37 6.00 2.89
C PHE A 318 9.35 7.07 3.31
N VAL A 319 9.36 8.24 2.67
CA VAL A 319 8.33 9.27 2.86
C VAL A 319 6.92 8.77 2.52
N GLN A 320 6.76 7.92 1.48
CA GLN A 320 5.47 7.35 1.13
C GLN A 320 4.92 6.45 2.24
N TYR A 321 5.81 5.94 3.09
CA TYR A 321 5.50 5.02 4.17
C TYR A 321 5.50 5.68 5.55
N GLY A 322 5.48 7.02 5.59
CA GLY A 322 5.28 7.81 6.80
C GLY A 322 6.56 8.26 7.49
N SER A 323 7.71 8.23 6.81
CA SER A 323 8.91 8.94 7.28
C SER A 323 8.81 10.42 6.93
N GLU A 324 9.44 11.27 7.73
CA GLU A 324 9.67 12.66 7.35
C GLU A 324 11.02 12.76 6.62
N PRO A 325 11.05 13.31 5.39
CA PRO A 325 12.32 13.53 4.71
C PRO A 325 13.10 14.62 5.45
N LEU A 326 14.43 14.51 5.43
CA LEU A 326 15.30 15.56 5.95
C LEU A 326 15.28 16.74 4.98
N VAL A 327 14.82 17.90 5.44
CA VAL A 327 14.92 19.16 4.71
C VAL A 327 15.74 20.15 5.56
N ALA A 328 16.80 20.69 4.98
CA ALA A 328 17.70 21.61 5.66
C ALA A 328 18.12 22.77 4.76
N ASP A 329 18.16 23.98 5.32
CA ASP A 329 18.75 25.13 4.65
C ASP A 329 20.28 25.02 4.65
N VAL A 330 20.88 25.18 3.48
CA VAL A 330 22.33 25.19 3.28
C VAL A 330 22.73 26.57 2.79
N THR A 331 23.56 27.28 3.56
CA THR A 331 24.10 28.59 3.17
C THR A 331 25.51 28.41 2.61
N VAL A 332 25.76 28.97 1.42
CA VAL A 332 27.06 28.93 0.74
C VAL A 332 27.68 30.33 0.73
N LYS A 333 28.97 30.42 1.09
CA LYS A 333 29.77 31.66 1.12
C LYS A 333 31.14 31.47 0.49
#